data_AF-A0A528U8N7-F1
#
_entry.id   AF-A0A528U8N7-F1
#
_cell.length_a   1.000
_cell.length_b   1.000
_cell.length_c   1.000
_cell.angle_alpha   90.00
_cell.angle_beta   90.00
_cell.angle_gamma   90.00
#
_symmetry.space_group_name_H-M   'P 1'
#
loop_
_entity.id
_entity.type
_entity.pdbx_description
1 polymer ?
#
loop_
_entity_poly.entity_id
_entity_poly.type
_entity_poly.pdbx_seq_one_letter_code
_entity_poly.pdbx_strand_id
1 'polypeptide(L)'
;MKRVLAQNAVRLMLGGVTACLLMVVEIPNPVAPLSLVSEARAADVSISISTFYDDLSSHGDWVSYHGATVFVPVDVPDDWRPYTLGHWVYTEQYGWLWVSDEPFGWATYHYGRWGYADDIGWYWVPGTRWAPAWVSWRRDREHMIWAPLPPRRDPDLISIEVTFDTTPDFYWVVVPTREFLAEDISVVVIRDEPEFVRIVEAAEPAGDVTIQNNVVINKVIDVDVIEKETNQQVTVVEVSDTETPEQAGKLEKNTVTVFEGEVKADPDAKPAELKDIEEVKQVQAGRKSKPTEGAATTEQAPATGEQVDPEETAKPEKPTT
;
A
#
# COMPACT_ATOMS: atom_id res chain seq x y z
N MET A 1 -10.14 24.29 74.10
CA MET A 1 -9.15 23.90 75.13
C MET A 1 -9.36 22.43 75.49
N LYS A 2 -8.27 21.66 75.45
CA LYS A 2 -7.99 20.45 76.26
C LYS A 2 -8.99 19.28 76.16
N ARG A 3 -8.57 18.17 75.53
CA ARG A 3 -7.97 16.97 76.19
C ARG A 3 -9.12 16.11 76.81
N VAL A 4 -9.22 14.78 76.71
CA VAL A 4 -8.20 13.72 76.65
C VAL A 4 -8.92 12.37 76.88
N LEU A 5 -8.34 11.28 76.33
CA LEU A 5 -8.33 9.87 76.76
C LEU A 5 -9.68 9.16 77.04
N ALA A 6 -10.05 8.11 76.32
CA ALA A 6 -9.48 6.75 76.23
C ALA A 6 -10.04 5.75 77.27
N GLN A 7 -10.30 4.56 76.74
CA GLN A 7 -10.23 3.23 77.36
C GLN A 7 -11.41 2.68 78.19
N ASN A 8 -11.95 1.60 77.61
CA ASN A 8 -12.15 0.26 78.16
C ASN A 8 -13.11 0.02 79.34
N ALA A 9 -14.05 -0.88 79.04
CA ALA A 9 -14.35 -2.14 79.75
C ALA A 9 -15.79 -2.30 80.28
N VAL A 10 -16.55 -3.11 79.55
CA VAL A 10 -17.31 -4.30 79.98
C VAL A 10 -17.89 -4.30 81.41
N ARG A 11 -19.24 -4.32 81.52
CA ARG A 11 -19.99 -5.44 82.17
C ARG A 11 -21.52 -5.26 82.14
N LEU A 12 -22.17 -6.36 81.73
CA LEU A 12 -23.44 -6.96 82.19
C LEU A 12 -24.62 -6.06 82.60
N MET A 13 -25.81 -6.35 82.05
CA MET A 13 -26.88 -7.06 82.78
C MET A 13 -28.08 -7.38 81.86
N LEU A 14 -28.39 -8.68 81.80
CA LEU A 14 -29.69 -9.36 81.74
C LEU A 14 -30.86 -8.82 80.87
N GLY A 15 -31.31 -9.71 79.99
CA GLY A 15 -32.67 -10.25 80.08
C GLY A 15 -33.62 -9.88 78.94
N GLY A 16 -34.08 -10.87 78.18
CA GLY A 16 -35.25 -10.72 77.31
C GLY A 16 -35.20 -11.54 76.04
N VAL A 17 -35.59 -12.81 76.17
CA VAL A 17 -35.77 -13.80 75.10
C VAL A 17 -36.77 -13.31 74.05
N THR A 18 -36.41 -13.30 72.77
CA THR A 18 -37.35 -13.62 71.68
C THR A 18 -36.55 -14.21 70.51
N ALA A 19 -36.73 -15.50 70.28
CA ALA A 19 -36.17 -16.22 69.14
C ALA A 19 -36.99 -15.88 67.88
N CYS A 20 -36.33 -15.29 66.89
CA CYS A 20 -36.74 -15.32 65.49
C CYS A 20 -35.51 -15.69 64.68
N LEU A 21 -35.46 -16.95 64.24
CA LEU A 21 -34.49 -17.43 63.27
C LEU A 21 -34.77 -16.71 61.95
N LEU A 22 -34.02 -15.64 61.66
CA LEU A 22 -33.93 -15.08 60.32
C LEU A 22 -32.96 -15.96 59.53
N MET A 23 -33.49 -16.76 58.61
CA MET A 23 -32.68 -17.34 57.54
C MET A 23 -32.20 -16.19 56.65
N VAL A 24 -30.90 -15.93 56.67
CA VAL A 24 -30.24 -15.06 55.69
C VAL A 24 -30.22 -15.84 54.37
N VAL A 25 -31.05 -15.42 53.42
CA VAL A 25 -30.91 -15.84 52.02
C VAL A 25 -29.78 -15.02 51.43
N GLU A 26 -28.61 -15.62 51.26
CA GLU A 26 -27.54 -15.03 50.43
C GLU A 26 -28.04 -14.98 48.99
N ILE A 27 -28.32 -13.77 48.50
CA ILE A 27 -28.54 -13.52 47.08
C ILE A 27 -27.16 -13.57 46.42
N PRO A 28 -26.85 -14.55 45.54
CA PRO A 28 -25.59 -14.54 44.83
C PRO A 28 -25.58 -13.33 43.88
N ASN A 29 -24.61 -12.46 44.09
CA ASN A 29 -24.37 -11.26 43.31
C ASN A 29 -23.80 -11.68 41.93
N PRO A 30 -24.49 -11.51 40.78
CA PRO A 30 -23.93 -11.88 39.50
C PRO A 30 -23.34 -10.63 38.85
N VAL A 31 -22.14 -10.24 39.24
CA VAL A 31 -21.35 -9.28 38.44
C VAL A 31 -19.91 -9.78 38.40
N ALA A 32 -19.68 -10.78 37.56
CA ALA A 32 -18.39 -10.93 36.92
C ALA A 32 -18.51 -10.21 35.57
N PRO A 33 -17.65 -9.23 35.23
CA PRO A 33 -17.54 -8.84 33.84
C PRO A 33 -16.95 -10.04 33.10
N LEU A 34 -17.76 -10.65 32.22
CA LEU A 34 -17.27 -11.49 31.15
C LEU A 34 -16.38 -10.61 30.27
N SER A 35 -15.09 -10.52 30.57
CA SER A 35 -14.10 -10.11 29.59
C SER A 35 -13.89 -11.32 28.67
N LEU A 36 -14.83 -11.50 27.74
CA LEU A 36 -14.55 -12.21 26.51
C LEU A 36 -13.91 -11.19 25.57
N VAL A 37 -12.67 -10.81 25.85
CA VAL A 37 -11.79 -10.44 24.74
C VAL A 37 -11.59 -11.76 24.01
N SER A 38 -12.41 -11.99 23.00
CA SER A 38 -12.03 -12.90 21.94
C SER A 38 -10.69 -12.37 21.46
N GLU A 39 -9.60 -13.05 21.81
CA GLU A 39 -8.39 -12.98 21.00
C GLU A 39 -8.87 -13.43 19.61
N ALA A 40 -9.22 -12.46 18.77
CA ALA A 40 -9.27 -12.68 17.35
C ALA A 40 -7.84 -13.10 16.99
N ARG A 41 -7.62 -14.42 16.96
CA ARG A 41 -6.63 -14.97 16.04
C ARG A 41 -7.07 -14.43 14.69
N ALA A 42 -6.38 -13.41 14.19
CA ALA A 42 -6.30 -13.20 12.76
C ALA A 42 -5.93 -14.59 12.21
N ALA A 43 -6.89 -15.26 11.59
CA ALA A 43 -6.55 -16.35 10.72
C ALA A 43 -5.64 -15.71 9.69
N ASP A 44 -4.44 -16.24 9.56
CA ASP A 44 -3.45 -15.81 8.58
C ASP A 44 -4.02 -16.21 7.20
N VAL A 45 -5.01 -15.44 6.72
CA VAL A 45 -5.62 -15.63 5.41
C VAL A 45 -4.63 -15.08 4.41
N SER A 46 -3.65 -15.93 4.12
CA SER A 46 -2.70 -15.65 3.07
C SER A 46 -3.38 -15.83 1.73
N ILE A 47 -3.51 -14.73 1.00
CA ILE A 47 -4.15 -14.72 -0.30
C ILE A 47 -3.08 -15.04 -1.34
N SER A 48 -3.41 -15.93 -2.27
CA SER A 48 -2.47 -16.33 -3.32
C SER A 48 -2.41 -15.25 -4.37
N ILE A 49 -1.25 -15.11 -5.02
CA ILE A 49 -1.10 -14.23 -6.18
C ILE A 49 -2.10 -14.53 -7.31
N SER A 50 -2.68 -15.73 -7.34
CA SER A 50 -3.78 -16.10 -8.25
C SER A 50 -4.97 -15.15 -8.21
N THR A 51 -5.26 -14.55 -7.05
CA THR A 51 -6.34 -13.55 -6.92
C THR A 51 -6.12 -12.35 -7.84
N PHE A 52 -4.87 -11.89 -8.02
CA PHE A 52 -4.61 -10.81 -8.97
C PHE A 52 -4.87 -11.26 -10.39
N TYR A 53 -4.42 -12.48 -10.74
CA TYR A 53 -4.64 -13.00 -12.08
C TYR A 53 -6.13 -13.07 -12.44
N ASP A 54 -6.94 -13.63 -11.54
CA ASP A 54 -8.36 -13.83 -11.78
C ASP A 54 -9.13 -12.50 -11.79
N ASP A 55 -8.94 -11.65 -10.79
CA ASP A 55 -9.76 -10.44 -10.61
C ASP A 55 -9.41 -9.34 -11.63
N LEU A 56 -8.12 -9.23 -12.00
CA LEU A 56 -7.69 -8.20 -12.95
C LEU A 56 -7.94 -8.58 -14.41
N SER A 57 -8.18 -9.86 -14.73
CA SER A 57 -8.35 -10.33 -16.12
C SER A 57 -9.52 -9.67 -16.87
N SER A 58 -10.50 -9.09 -16.17
CA SER A 58 -11.60 -8.36 -16.80
C SER A 58 -11.28 -6.88 -17.12
N HIS A 59 -10.09 -6.42 -16.75
CA HIS A 59 -9.68 -5.01 -16.83
C HIS A 59 -8.37 -4.80 -17.60
N GLY A 60 -7.76 -5.86 -18.10
CA GLY A 60 -6.51 -5.80 -18.83
C GLY A 60 -6.05 -7.16 -19.31
N ASP A 61 -4.96 -7.13 -20.06
CA ASP A 61 -4.31 -8.31 -20.61
C ASP A 61 -3.14 -8.74 -19.72
N TRP A 62 -3.07 -10.03 -19.42
CA TRP A 62 -1.87 -10.63 -18.86
C TRP A 62 -0.91 -11.05 -19.97
N VAL A 63 0.34 -10.61 -19.89
CA VAL A 63 1.33 -10.77 -20.96
C VAL A 63 2.62 -11.33 -20.38
N SER A 64 3.28 -12.23 -21.13
CA SER A 64 4.67 -12.57 -20.83
C SER A 64 5.59 -11.53 -21.46
N TYR A 65 6.28 -10.74 -20.63
CA TYR A 65 7.17 -9.67 -21.04
C TYR A 65 8.53 -9.85 -20.37
N HIS A 66 9.58 -10.09 -21.16
CA HIS A 66 10.93 -10.43 -20.69
C HIS A 66 10.91 -11.42 -19.52
N GLY A 67 10.31 -12.60 -19.69
CA GLY A 67 10.27 -13.64 -18.65
C GLY A 67 9.38 -13.35 -17.44
N ALA A 68 8.83 -12.15 -17.30
CA ALA A 68 7.86 -11.77 -16.27
C ALA A 68 6.42 -11.88 -16.78
N THR A 69 5.48 -12.18 -15.88
CA THR A 69 4.04 -12.09 -16.16
C THR A 69 3.57 -10.71 -15.70
N VAL A 70 3.19 -9.86 -16.64
CA VAL A 70 2.79 -8.46 -16.39
C VAL A 70 1.35 -8.21 -16.79
N PHE A 71 0.71 -7.26 -16.12
CA PHE A 71 -0.65 -6.82 -16.42
C PHE A 71 -0.63 -5.52 -17.23
N VAL A 72 -1.34 -5.48 -18.35
CA VAL A 72 -1.47 -4.30 -19.22
C VAL A 72 -2.92 -3.85 -19.23
N PRO A 73 -3.28 -2.68 -18.66
CA PRO A 73 -4.65 -2.21 -18.64
C PRO A 73 -5.25 -1.99 -20.05
N VAL A 74 -6.45 -2.50 -20.23
CA VAL A 74 -7.32 -2.19 -21.38
C VAL A 74 -8.41 -1.23 -20.92
N ASP A 75 -8.96 -0.42 -21.82
CA ASP A 75 -10.01 0.57 -21.50
C ASP A 75 -9.63 1.76 -20.59
N VAL A 76 -8.36 2.15 -20.61
CA VAL A 76 -7.90 3.42 -20.00
C VAL A 76 -7.89 4.58 -21.03
N PRO A 77 -8.05 5.85 -20.61
CA PRO A 77 -7.88 7.02 -21.48
C PRO A 77 -6.53 7.03 -22.21
N ASP A 78 -6.47 7.68 -23.39
CA ASP A 78 -5.22 7.77 -24.16
C ASP A 78 -4.08 8.39 -23.32
N ASP A 79 -4.32 9.49 -22.62
CA ASP A 79 -3.33 10.18 -21.80
C ASP A 79 -3.16 9.59 -20.38
N TRP A 80 -3.76 8.44 -20.11
CA TRP A 80 -3.72 7.79 -18.80
C TRP A 80 -2.30 7.42 -18.38
N ARG A 81 -2.02 7.62 -17.10
CA ARG A 81 -0.79 7.18 -16.41
C ARG A 81 -1.16 6.67 -15.01
N PRO A 82 -0.37 5.76 -14.42
CA PRO A 82 -0.54 5.37 -13.03
C PRO A 82 -0.59 6.57 -12.09
N TYR A 83 -1.44 6.51 -11.06
CA TYR A 83 -1.62 7.57 -10.06
C TYR A 83 -2.15 8.90 -10.65
N THR A 84 -3.07 8.82 -11.62
CA THR A 84 -3.75 10.02 -12.18
C THR A 84 -5.28 10.01 -12.10
N LEU A 85 -5.93 8.84 -12.06
CA LEU A 85 -7.38 8.70 -11.85
C LEU A 85 -7.66 8.31 -10.39
N GLY A 86 -8.19 9.24 -9.61
CA GLY A 86 -8.35 9.08 -8.17
C GLY A 86 -7.74 10.25 -7.38
N HIS A 87 -7.42 10.03 -6.11
CA HIS A 87 -6.95 11.08 -5.22
C HIS A 87 -6.12 10.55 -4.05
N TRP A 88 -5.39 11.47 -3.41
CA TRP A 88 -4.63 11.21 -2.19
C TRP A 88 -5.48 11.46 -0.95
N VAL A 89 -5.48 10.51 -0.02
CA VAL A 89 -6.02 10.68 1.33
C VAL A 89 -4.91 10.49 2.36
N TYR A 90 -5.05 11.11 3.53
CA TYR A 90 -4.10 10.90 4.61
C TYR A 90 -4.66 9.96 5.66
N THR A 91 -3.87 8.96 6.03
CA THR A 91 -4.17 7.99 7.09
C THR A 91 -3.17 8.11 8.22
N GLU A 92 -3.62 7.99 9.47
CA GLU A 92 -2.71 8.04 10.63
C GLU A 92 -1.68 6.91 10.61
N GLN A 93 -2.09 5.72 10.18
CA GLN A 93 -1.28 4.51 10.20
C GLN A 93 -0.20 4.53 9.11
N TYR A 94 -0.57 4.83 7.85
CA TYR A 94 0.32 4.67 6.70
C TYR A 94 0.77 5.99 6.05
N GLY A 95 0.17 7.13 6.43
CA GLY A 95 0.40 8.40 5.75
C GLY A 95 -0.45 8.53 4.49
N TRP A 96 0.12 9.12 3.43
CA TRP A 96 -0.58 9.32 2.16
C TRP A 96 -0.89 8.00 1.48
N LEU A 97 -2.17 7.75 1.26
CA LEU A 97 -2.71 6.59 0.59
C LEU A 97 -3.39 7.02 -0.71
N TRP A 98 -3.14 6.28 -1.79
CA TRP A 98 -3.81 6.52 -3.07
C TRP A 98 -5.16 5.80 -3.09
N VAL A 99 -6.25 6.55 -3.28
CA VAL A 99 -7.58 6.02 -3.55
C VAL A 99 -7.81 6.11 -5.05
N SER A 100 -7.96 4.97 -5.69
CA SER A 100 -8.07 4.85 -7.15
C SER A 100 -9.52 4.76 -7.58
N ASP A 101 -9.84 5.40 -8.71
CA ASP A 101 -11.14 5.26 -9.38
C ASP A 101 -11.14 4.08 -10.39
N GLU A 102 -9.99 3.45 -10.61
CA GLU A 102 -9.83 2.33 -11.51
C GLU A 102 -10.19 1.00 -10.83
N PRO A 103 -10.91 0.10 -11.53
CA PRO A 103 -11.37 -1.15 -10.93
C PRO A 103 -10.22 -2.12 -10.57
N PHE A 104 -9.05 -1.95 -11.19
CA PHE A 104 -7.84 -2.70 -10.90
C PHE A 104 -6.96 -2.06 -9.79
N GLY A 105 -7.30 -0.85 -9.35
CA GLY A 105 -6.43 -0.02 -8.51
C GLY A 105 -6.18 -0.57 -7.11
N TRP A 106 -7.14 -1.31 -6.55
CA TRP A 106 -7.01 -1.95 -5.23
C TRP A 106 -5.79 -2.89 -5.14
N ALA A 107 -5.41 -3.51 -6.27
CA ALA A 107 -4.22 -4.34 -6.37
C ALA A 107 -3.04 -3.54 -6.92
N THR A 108 -3.20 -2.89 -8.08
CA THR A 108 -2.05 -2.40 -8.84
C THR A 108 -1.31 -1.24 -8.16
N TYR A 109 -2.00 -0.44 -7.35
CA TYR A 109 -1.37 0.68 -6.64
C TYR A 109 -0.78 0.31 -5.29
N HIS A 110 -1.09 -0.90 -4.80
CA HIS A 110 -0.75 -1.34 -3.46
C HIS A 110 0.18 -2.57 -3.42
N TYR A 111 0.18 -3.43 -4.46
CA TYR A 111 0.91 -4.71 -4.49
C TYR A 111 1.82 -4.87 -5.72
N GLY A 112 2.68 -3.91 -6.05
CA GLY A 112 3.58 -4.10 -7.19
C GLY A 112 4.29 -2.84 -7.65
N ARG A 113 4.77 -2.87 -8.90
CA ARG A 113 5.49 -1.76 -9.53
C ARG A 113 4.97 -1.52 -10.94
N TRP A 114 4.91 -0.27 -11.35
CA TRP A 114 4.53 0.13 -12.71
C TRP A 114 5.76 0.34 -13.57
N GLY A 115 5.85 -0.40 -14.67
CA GLY A 115 6.80 -0.20 -15.74
C GLY A 115 6.13 0.43 -16.96
N TYR A 116 6.94 0.91 -17.90
CA TYR A 116 6.49 1.41 -19.19
C TYR A 116 7.44 0.91 -20.26
N ALA A 117 6.88 0.39 -21.35
CA ALA A 117 7.62 0.01 -22.55
C ALA A 117 6.95 0.63 -23.78
N ASP A 118 7.76 1.08 -24.74
CA ASP A 118 7.27 1.81 -25.93
C ASP A 118 6.30 0.99 -26.79
N ASP A 119 6.38 -0.35 -26.73
CA ASP A 119 5.62 -1.25 -27.56
C ASP A 119 4.37 -1.83 -26.86
N ILE A 120 4.36 -1.96 -25.53
CA ILE A 120 3.20 -2.47 -24.76
C ILE A 120 2.57 -1.45 -23.80
N GLY A 121 3.12 -0.24 -23.70
CA GLY A 121 2.63 0.84 -22.85
C GLY A 121 2.95 0.64 -21.36
N TRP A 122 2.13 1.23 -20.50
CA TRP A 122 2.20 1.02 -19.05
C TRP A 122 1.81 -0.42 -18.70
N TYR A 123 2.67 -1.09 -17.95
CA TYR A 123 2.44 -2.44 -17.46
C TYR A 123 2.72 -2.52 -15.96
N TRP A 124 2.04 -3.42 -15.28
CA TRP A 124 2.20 -3.64 -13.86
C TRP A 124 2.84 -5.00 -13.59
N VAL A 125 3.84 -5.00 -12.71
CA VAL A 125 4.52 -6.21 -12.22
C VAL A 125 3.99 -6.52 -10.81
N PRO A 126 3.36 -7.69 -10.61
CA PRO A 126 2.84 -8.09 -9.31
C PRO A 126 3.93 -8.24 -8.24
N GLY A 127 3.59 -7.85 -7.03
CA GLY A 127 4.37 -8.05 -5.81
C GLY A 127 3.52 -8.53 -4.64
N THR A 128 4.19 -8.87 -3.55
CA THR A 128 3.57 -9.53 -2.37
C THR A 128 3.34 -8.60 -1.19
N ARG A 129 4.12 -7.52 -1.10
CA ARG A 129 4.04 -6.54 -0.01
C ARG A 129 3.04 -5.44 -0.34
N TRP A 130 2.10 -5.21 0.57
CA TRP A 130 1.19 -4.07 0.53
C TRP A 130 1.90 -2.75 0.85
N ALA A 131 1.48 -1.67 0.20
CA ALA A 131 1.82 -0.30 0.56
C ALA A 131 0.63 0.65 0.36
N PRO A 132 0.58 1.79 1.07
CA PRO A 132 -0.44 2.81 0.80
C PRO A 132 -0.28 3.43 -0.60
N ALA A 133 0.96 3.44 -1.12
CA ALA A 133 1.31 3.67 -2.52
C ALA A 133 2.80 3.33 -2.72
N TRP A 134 3.19 2.91 -3.92
CA TRP A 134 4.58 2.67 -4.31
C TRP A 134 5.08 3.82 -5.18
N VAL A 135 5.37 4.96 -4.55
CA VAL A 135 5.77 6.20 -5.25
C VAL A 135 7.07 6.80 -4.70
N SER A 136 7.74 7.56 -5.56
CA SER A 136 8.75 8.54 -5.18
C SER A 136 8.14 9.93 -5.18
N TRP A 137 8.57 10.80 -4.28
CA TRP A 137 8.09 12.17 -4.17
C TRP A 137 9.18 13.18 -4.55
N ARG A 138 8.77 14.18 -5.34
CA ARG A 138 9.47 15.44 -5.55
C ARG A 138 8.57 16.59 -5.15
N ARG A 139 9.17 17.74 -4.85
CA ARG A 139 8.39 18.91 -4.46
C ARG A 139 9.14 20.20 -4.72
N ASP A 140 8.37 21.23 -5.05
CA ASP A 140 8.74 22.62 -4.81
C ASP A 140 7.59 23.35 -4.07
N ARG A 141 7.65 24.67 -3.97
CA ARG A 141 6.60 25.43 -3.26
C ARG A 141 5.26 25.42 -3.99
N GLU A 142 5.30 25.45 -5.31
CA GLU A 142 4.13 25.61 -6.19
C GLU A 142 3.58 24.28 -6.68
N HIS A 143 4.38 23.21 -6.65
CA HIS A 143 4.01 21.90 -7.20
C HIS A 143 4.23 20.73 -6.24
N MET A 144 3.26 19.82 -6.27
CA MET A 144 3.34 18.47 -5.71
C MET A 144 3.60 17.48 -6.84
N ILE A 145 4.60 16.62 -6.66
CA ILE A 145 5.12 15.79 -7.75
C ILE A 145 5.39 14.37 -7.25
N TRP A 146 4.88 13.37 -7.95
CA TRP A 146 5.12 11.96 -7.62
C TRP A 146 5.30 11.12 -8.87
N ALA A 147 5.96 9.98 -8.74
CA ALA A 147 6.10 9.00 -9.80
C ALA A 147 5.94 7.60 -9.22
N PRO A 148 5.31 6.65 -9.94
CA PRO A 148 5.38 5.26 -9.55
C PRO A 148 6.83 4.79 -9.45
N LEU A 149 7.14 3.97 -8.45
CA LEU A 149 8.42 3.28 -8.39
C LEU A 149 8.45 2.23 -9.50
N PRO A 150 9.45 2.27 -10.41
CA PRO A 150 9.56 1.29 -11.47
C PRO A 150 9.97 -0.09 -10.94
N PRO A 151 9.76 -1.17 -11.72
CA PRO A 151 10.31 -2.49 -11.40
C PRO A 151 11.84 -2.41 -11.19
N ARG A 152 12.30 -2.91 -10.05
CA ARG A 152 13.72 -3.01 -9.69
C ARG A 152 13.99 -4.41 -9.17
N ARG A 153 15.26 -4.75 -8.93
CA ARG A 153 15.61 -5.96 -8.18
C ARG A 153 15.16 -5.80 -6.72
N ASP A 154 13.91 -6.16 -6.47
CA ASP A 154 13.18 -6.01 -5.20
C ASP A 154 12.69 -7.39 -4.74
N PRO A 155 12.98 -7.83 -3.51
CA PRO A 155 12.50 -9.13 -3.00
C PRO A 155 10.97 -9.25 -2.96
N ASP A 156 10.24 -8.13 -3.04
CA ASP A 156 8.78 -8.13 -2.98
C ASP A 156 8.11 -8.44 -4.32
N LEU A 157 8.87 -8.46 -5.44
CA LEU A 157 8.34 -8.75 -6.76
C LEU A 157 8.50 -10.24 -7.13
N ILE A 158 7.47 -10.80 -7.76
CA ILE A 158 7.36 -12.25 -7.98
C ILE A 158 8.18 -12.74 -9.17
N SER A 159 8.45 -11.85 -10.13
CA SER A 159 9.37 -12.13 -11.24
C SER A 159 10.08 -10.84 -11.65
N ILE A 160 11.41 -10.83 -11.65
CA ILE A 160 12.19 -9.69 -12.12
C ILE A 160 13.19 -10.14 -13.17
N GLU A 161 12.85 -9.86 -14.41
CA GLU A 161 13.78 -9.79 -15.54
C GLU A 161 13.73 -8.39 -16.20
N VAL A 162 12.94 -7.44 -15.66
CA VAL A 162 12.91 -6.05 -16.11
C VAL A 162 13.29 -5.12 -14.96
N THR A 163 14.36 -4.35 -15.14
CA THR A 163 14.89 -3.46 -14.10
C THR A 163 15.19 -2.08 -14.65
N PHE A 164 14.87 -1.06 -13.85
CA PHE A 164 15.17 0.34 -14.14
C PHE A 164 16.20 0.89 -13.15
N ASP A 165 17.24 1.55 -13.66
CA ASP A 165 18.29 2.17 -12.84
C ASP A 165 17.83 3.48 -12.18
N THR A 166 16.96 4.22 -12.87
CA THR A 166 16.39 5.49 -12.40
C THR A 166 14.92 5.59 -12.81
N THR A 167 14.15 6.42 -12.10
CA THR A 167 12.75 6.71 -12.46
C THR A 167 12.73 7.61 -13.70
N PRO A 168 12.16 7.17 -14.84
CA PRO A 168 12.12 7.98 -16.05
C PRO A 168 11.34 9.28 -15.87
N ASP A 169 11.75 10.37 -16.52
CA ASP A 169 11.16 11.68 -16.26
C ASP A 169 9.67 11.77 -16.64
N PHE A 170 9.21 10.99 -17.63
CA PHE A 170 7.80 10.95 -18.02
C PHE A 170 6.91 10.17 -17.02
N TYR A 171 7.48 9.50 -16.02
CA TYR A 171 6.70 8.87 -14.95
C TYR A 171 6.12 9.89 -13.97
N TRP A 172 6.74 11.06 -13.87
CA TRP A 172 6.30 12.07 -12.91
C TRP A 172 4.92 12.60 -13.28
N VAL A 173 4.09 12.78 -12.27
CA VAL A 173 2.81 13.46 -12.30
C VAL A 173 2.99 14.75 -11.52
N VAL A 174 2.54 15.87 -12.10
CA VAL A 174 2.72 17.22 -11.53
C VAL A 174 1.36 17.86 -11.35
N VAL A 175 1.09 18.36 -10.15
CA VAL A 175 -0.10 19.17 -9.83
C VAL A 175 0.29 20.43 -9.06
N PRO A 176 -0.48 21.52 -9.14
CA PRO A 176 -0.31 22.65 -8.25
C PRO A 176 -0.50 22.24 -6.78
N THR A 177 0.35 22.69 -5.86
CA THR A 177 0.27 22.35 -4.42
C THR A 177 -1.10 22.64 -3.83
N ARG A 178 -1.72 23.76 -4.23
CA ARG A 178 -3.08 24.17 -3.80
C ARG A 178 -4.20 23.24 -4.26
N GLU A 179 -3.93 22.36 -5.21
CA GLU A 179 -4.89 21.45 -5.84
C GLU A 179 -4.56 19.98 -5.52
N PHE A 180 -3.55 19.74 -4.68
CA PHE A 180 -3.12 18.40 -4.27
C PHE A 180 -4.21 17.56 -3.60
N LEU A 181 -5.17 18.22 -2.93
CA LEU A 181 -6.29 17.57 -2.24
C LEU A 181 -7.56 17.51 -3.11
N ALA A 182 -7.44 17.64 -4.44
CA ALA A 182 -8.57 17.46 -5.34
C ALA A 182 -9.11 16.02 -5.25
N GLU A 183 -10.44 15.86 -5.25
CA GLU A 183 -11.11 14.53 -5.24
C GLU A 183 -10.88 13.75 -6.55
N ASP A 184 -10.61 14.47 -7.64
CA ASP A 184 -10.20 13.91 -8.93
C ASP A 184 -8.92 14.61 -9.36
N ILE A 185 -7.79 13.93 -9.21
CA ILE A 185 -6.47 14.47 -9.57
C ILE A 185 -6.36 14.69 -11.09
N SER A 186 -7.08 13.90 -11.89
CA SER A 186 -6.93 13.90 -13.34
C SER A 186 -7.24 15.27 -13.97
N VAL A 187 -8.08 16.08 -13.33
CA VAL A 187 -8.47 17.41 -13.82
C VAL A 187 -7.47 18.51 -13.47
N VAL A 188 -6.54 18.24 -12.54
CA VAL A 188 -5.53 19.21 -12.06
C VAL A 188 -4.09 18.85 -12.46
N VAL A 189 -3.88 17.73 -13.16
CA VAL A 189 -2.56 17.38 -13.72
C VAL A 189 -2.14 18.39 -14.78
N ILE A 190 -0.94 18.93 -14.61
CA ILE A 190 -0.26 19.78 -15.60
C ILE A 190 0.24 18.88 -16.74
N ARG A 191 -0.40 19.03 -17.92
CA ARG A 191 -0.10 18.25 -19.14
C ARG A 191 0.58 19.06 -20.24
N ASP A 192 0.82 20.35 -20.02
CA ASP A 192 1.61 21.16 -20.97
C ASP A 192 3.07 20.69 -20.90
N GLU A 193 3.54 20.02 -21.96
CA GLU A 193 4.85 19.35 -21.99
C GLU A 193 6.03 20.30 -21.67
N PRO A 194 6.13 21.53 -22.24
CA PRO A 194 7.19 22.46 -21.87
C PRO A 194 7.17 22.89 -20.40
N GLU A 195 5.99 23.09 -19.83
CA GLU A 195 5.83 23.42 -18.40
C GLU A 195 6.19 22.22 -17.51
N PHE A 196 5.68 21.03 -17.85
CA PHE A 196 5.96 19.77 -17.16
C PHE A 196 7.46 19.50 -17.03
N VAL A 197 8.20 19.52 -18.15
CA VAL A 197 9.65 19.24 -18.17
C VAL A 197 10.38 20.24 -17.28
N ARG A 198 10.06 21.53 -17.38
CA ARG A 198 10.68 22.57 -16.55
C ARG A 198 10.46 22.36 -15.06
N ILE A 199 9.27 21.90 -14.66
CA ILE A 199 8.94 21.66 -13.25
C ILE A 199 9.69 20.42 -12.75
N VAL A 200 9.63 19.31 -13.48
CA VAL A 200 10.27 18.05 -13.07
C VAL A 200 11.79 18.20 -12.94
N GLU A 201 12.44 18.91 -13.86
CA GLU A 201 13.89 19.16 -13.82
C GLU A 201 14.30 20.07 -12.66
N ALA A 202 13.44 21.00 -12.24
CA ALA A 202 13.73 21.97 -11.18
C ALA A 202 13.36 21.48 -9.77
N ALA A 203 12.53 20.43 -9.68
CA ALA A 203 11.99 19.96 -8.41
C ALA A 203 13.01 19.18 -7.58
N GLU A 204 13.00 19.45 -6.28
CA GLU A 204 13.89 18.78 -5.33
C GLU A 204 13.29 17.42 -4.90
N PRO A 205 14.13 16.38 -4.70
CA PRO A 205 13.67 15.12 -4.11
C PRO A 205 13.12 15.36 -2.70
N ALA A 206 11.89 14.90 -2.46
CA ALA A 206 11.33 14.84 -1.11
C ALA A 206 11.62 13.49 -0.45
N GLY A 207 11.71 12.41 -1.25
CA GLY A 207 12.11 11.07 -0.81
C GLY A 207 11.17 9.98 -1.31
N ASP A 208 11.47 8.74 -0.92
CA ASP A 208 10.67 7.56 -1.24
C ASP A 208 9.92 7.05 0.00
N VAL A 209 8.92 6.19 -0.21
CA VAL A 209 8.24 5.48 0.88
C VAL A 209 9.25 4.65 1.70
N THR A 210 9.01 4.55 3.01
CA THR A 210 9.91 3.86 3.94
C THR A 210 9.28 2.60 4.50
N ILE A 211 10.06 1.56 4.75
CA ILE A 211 9.57 0.34 5.40
C ILE A 211 9.94 0.39 6.88
N GLN A 212 8.94 0.30 7.75
CA GLN A 212 9.09 0.28 9.21
C GLN A 212 8.36 -0.94 9.77
N ASN A 213 9.10 -1.86 10.42
CA ASN A 213 8.53 -3.09 11.00
C ASN A 213 7.70 -3.91 9.99
N ASN A 214 8.20 -4.05 8.75
CA ASN A 214 7.51 -4.73 7.63
C ASN A 214 6.25 -4.01 7.11
N VAL A 215 5.95 -2.80 7.59
CA VAL A 215 4.86 -1.95 7.11
C VAL A 215 5.43 -0.82 6.26
N VAL A 216 4.85 -0.56 5.09
CA VAL A 216 5.24 0.57 4.24
C VAL A 216 4.55 1.84 4.73
N ILE A 217 5.34 2.89 4.97
CA ILE A 217 4.91 4.18 5.49
C ILE A 217 5.22 5.26 4.45
N ASN A 218 4.17 5.96 4.03
CA ASN A 218 4.19 7.08 3.09
C ASN A 218 3.94 8.42 3.81
N LYS A 219 4.82 8.75 4.76
CA LYS A 219 4.81 10.04 5.48
C LYS A 219 5.91 10.98 5.00
N VAL A 220 6.30 10.86 3.73
CA VAL A 220 7.37 11.66 3.11
C VAL A 220 7.01 13.15 3.11
N ILE A 221 5.74 13.45 2.88
CA ILE A 221 5.19 14.81 2.88
C ILE A 221 4.40 15.03 4.16
N ASP A 222 4.83 15.99 4.97
CA ASP A 222 4.18 16.36 6.21
C ASP A 222 2.83 17.05 5.94
N VAL A 223 1.78 16.62 6.64
CA VAL A 223 0.43 17.17 6.58
C VAL A 223 0.42 18.63 6.98
N ASP A 224 1.18 19.01 8.01
CA ASP A 224 1.22 20.39 8.50
C ASP A 224 1.71 21.36 7.40
N VAL A 225 2.59 20.89 6.51
CA VAL A 225 3.08 21.66 5.37
C VAL A 225 1.98 21.82 4.33
N ILE A 226 1.21 20.76 4.04
CA ILE A 226 0.08 20.83 3.12
C ILE A 226 -0.99 21.76 3.64
N GLU A 227 -1.41 21.62 4.91
CA GLU A 227 -2.44 22.48 5.49
C GLU A 227 -2.04 23.96 5.46
N LYS A 228 -0.77 24.25 5.77
CA LYS A 228 -0.23 25.60 5.76
C LYS A 228 -0.17 26.22 4.37
N GLU A 229 0.21 25.44 3.34
CA GLU A 229 0.41 25.97 1.98
C GLU A 229 -0.89 26.02 1.17
N THR A 230 -1.83 25.11 1.45
CA THR A 230 -3.14 25.06 0.79
C THR A 230 -4.20 25.89 1.50
N ASN A 231 -4.01 26.20 2.80
CA ASN A 231 -5.08 26.69 3.69
C ASN A 231 -6.30 25.76 3.74
N GLN A 232 -6.12 24.48 3.43
CA GLN A 232 -7.13 23.44 3.54
C GLN A 232 -6.79 22.52 4.71
N GLN A 233 -7.78 22.11 5.48
CA GLN A 233 -7.58 21.09 6.50
C GLN A 233 -7.52 19.71 5.84
N VAL A 234 -6.52 18.91 6.20
CA VAL A 234 -6.42 17.52 5.75
C VAL A 234 -7.28 16.66 6.67
N THR A 235 -8.30 16.03 6.11
CA THR A 235 -9.13 15.08 6.86
C THR A 235 -8.37 13.77 7.00
N VAL A 236 -8.17 13.33 8.23
CA VAL A 236 -7.59 12.01 8.52
C VAL A 236 -8.66 10.95 8.27
N VAL A 237 -8.34 10.02 7.38
CA VAL A 237 -9.17 8.88 7.00
C VAL A 237 -8.79 7.66 7.84
N GLU A 238 -9.81 6.94 8.32
CA GLU A 238 -9.63 5.66 9.01
C GLU A 238 -9.35 4.55 8.01
N VAL A 239 -8.58 3.54 8.42
CA VAL A 239 -8.31 2.36 7.59
C VAL A 239 -9.04 1.16 8.18
N SER A 240 -9.65 0.37 7.31
CA SER A 240 -10.26 -0.93 7.66
C SER A 240 -9.75 -2.00 6.72
N ASP A 241 -9.51 -3.20 7.23
CA ASP A 241 -8.97 -4.28 6.41
C ASP A 241 -10.09 -5.17 5.85
N THR A 242 -9.86 -5.71 4.65
CA THR A 242 -10.70 -6.75 4.07
C THR A 242 -9.85 -7.86 3.45
N GLU A 243 -10.37 -9.08 3.50
CA GLU A 243 -9.85 -10.24 2.77
C GLU A 243 -10.56 -10.42 1.41
N THR A 244 -11.50 -9.53 1.08
CA THR A 244 -12.33 -9.59 -0.12
C THR A 244 -11.93 -8.45 -1.07
N PRO A 245 -11.22 -8.74 -2.17
CA PRO A 245 -10.74 -7.74 -3.14
C PRO A 245 -11.79 -6.73 -3.60
N GLU A 246 -13.03 -7.16 -3.82
CA GLU A 246 -14.10 -6.33 -4.37
C GLU A 246 -14.58 -5.23 -3.41
N GLN A 247 -14.25 -5.37 -2.12
CA GLN A 247 -14.52 -4.38 -1.08
C GLN A 247 -13.37 -3.39 -0.90
N ALA A 248 -12.17 -3.70 -1.43
CA ALA A 248 -10.99 -2.88 -1.26
C ALA A 248 -10.95 -1.69 -2.24
N GLY A 249 -10.10 -0.71 -1.91
CA GLY A 249 -9.83 0.46 -2.75
C GLY A 249 -10.92 1.54 -2.71
N LYS A 250 -11.96 1.36 -1.89
CA LYS A 250 -13.08 2.30 -1.79
C LYS A 250 -12.98 3.16 -0.53
N LEU A 251 -13.22 4.46 -0.70
CA LEU A 251 -13.44 5.39 0.39
C LEU A 251 -14.95 5.53 0.63
N GLU A 252 -15.42 5.07 1.78
CA GLU A 252 -16.81 5.24 2.20
C GLU A 252 -16.89 6.08 3.46
N LYS A 253 -17.56 7.24 3.36
CA LYS A 253 -17.69 8.26 4.41
C LYS A 253 -16.34 8.85 4.83
N ASN A 254 -15.59 8.14 5.67
CA ASN A 254 -14.27 8.53 6.18
C ASN A 254 -13.39 7.31 6.47
N THR A 255 -13.71 6.18 5.85
CA THR A 255 -12.96 4.93 6.02
C THR A 255 -12.57 4.42 4.64
N VAL A 256 -11.28 4.20 4.44
CA VAL A 256 -10.77 3.50 3.26
C VAL A 256 -10.62 2.03 3.61
N THR A 257 -11.28 1.18 2.82
CA THR A 257 -11.13 -0.27 2.97
C THR A 257 -9.93 -0.73 2.16
N VAL A 258 -8.92 -1.28 2.83
CA VAL A 258 -7.69 -1.76 2.21
C VAL A 258 -7.64 -3.27 2.29
N PHE A 259 -7.05 -3.88 1.28
CA PHE A 259 -6.71 -5.28 1.30
C PHE A 259 -5.28 -5.39 1.86
N GLU A 260 -5.10 -5.58 3.17
CA GLU A 260 -3.78 -5.59 3.84
C GLU A 260 -3.16 -7.00 4.03
N GLY A 261 -3.74 -8.04 3.41
CA GLY A 261 -3.25 -9.41 3.58
C GLY A 261 -1.86 -9.64 2.98
N GLU A 262 -1.01 -10.43 3.65
CA GLU A 262 0.24 -10.89 3.02
C GLU A 262 -0.09 -11.78 1.83
N VAL A 263 0.19 -11.28 0.63
CA VAL A 263 -0.02 -12.04 -0.60
C VAL A 263 1.14 -13.01 -0.75
N LYS A 264 0.85 -14.31 -0.68
CA LYS A 264 1.88 -15.32 -0.85
C LYS A 264 2.22 -15.48 -2.33
N ALA A 265 3.51 -15.33 -2.64
CA ALA A 265 4.04 -15.73 -3.92
C ALA A 265 3.77 -17.22 -4.14
N ASP A 266 3.27 -17.55 -5.33
CA ASP A 266 3.14 -18.92 -5.81
C ASP A 266 3.83 -18.97 -7.17
N PRO A 267 5.01 -19.62 -7.28
CA PRO A 267 5.77 -19.66 -8.53
C PRO A 267 5.08 -20.48 -9.63
N ASP A 268 4.12 -21.34 -9.26
CA ASP A 268 3.34 -22.12 -10.21
C ASP A 268 2.05 -21.40 -10.64
N ALA A 269 1.64 -20.36 -9.91
CA ALA A 269 0.45 -19.58 -10.25
C ALA A 269 0.67 -18.79 -11.54
N LYS A 270 -0.29 -18.90 -12.45
CA LYS A 270 -0.32 -18.24 -13.74
C LYS A 270 -1.74 -17.79 -14.05
N PRO A 271 -1.92 -16.73 -14.85
CA PRO A 271 -3.22 -16.34 -15.33
C PRO A 271 -3.82 -17.41 -16.23
N ALA A 272 -5.16 -17.48 -16.23
CA ALA A 272 -5.91 -18.44 -17.04
C ALA A 272 -5.63 -18.27 -18.54
N GLU A 273 -5.40 -17.04 -18.97
CA GLU A 273 -5.03 -16.68 -20.33
C GLU A 273 -3.82 -15.75 -20.30
N LEU A 274 -2.86 -16.02 -21.20
CA LEU A 274 -1.78 -15.09 -21.54
C LEU A 274 -2.03 -14.60 -22.95
N LYS A 275 -2.13 -13.28 -23.10
CA LYS A 275 -2.30 -12.61 -24.38
C LYS A 275 -1.01 -12.66 -25.18
N ASP A 276 -1.11 -12.86 -26.49
CA ASP A 276 0.04 -12.73 -27.39
C ASP A 276 0.54 -11.28 -27.35
N ILE A 277 1.81 -11.11 -27.01
CA ILE A 277 2.45 -9.80 -26.92
C ILE A 277 2.33 -9.02 -28.24
N GLU A 278 2.37 -9.69 -29.39
CA GLU A 278 2.25 -9.00 -30.68
C GLU A 278 0.84 -8.43 -30.91
N GLU A 279 -0.20 -9.04 -30.35
CA GLU A 279 -1.55 -8.45 -30.35
C GLU A 279 -1.62 -7.22 -29.45
N VAL A 280 -1.01 -7.27 -28.26
CA VAL A 280 -0.95 -6.13 -27.34
C VAL A 280 -0.21 -4.96 -27.99
N LYS A 281 0.93 -5.22 -28.65
CA LYS A 281 1.68 -4.18 -29.38
C LYS A 281 0.86 -3.52 -30.48
N GLN A 282 0.04 -4.29 -31.20
CA GLN A 282 -0.85 -3.74 -32.23
C GLN A 282 -1.91 -2.82 -31.64
N VAL A 283 -2.51 -3.20 -30.51
CA VAL A 283 -3.48 -2.36 -29.80
C VAL A 283 -2.82 -1.06 -29.32
N GLN A 284 -1.64 -1.16 -28.70
CA GLN A 284 -0.92 -0.01 -28.15
C GLN A 284 -0.39 0.93 -29.24
N ALA A 285 0.09 0.40 -30.37
CA ALA A 285 0.48 1.21 -31.52
C ALA A 285 -0.68 2.02 -32.13
N GLY A 286 -1.93 1.58 -31.89
CA GLY A 286 -3.13 2.31 -32.28
C GLY A 286 -3.52 3.46 -31.34
N ARG A 287 -2.99 3.48 -30.11
CA ARG A 287 -3.21 4.58 -29.16
C ARG A 287 -2.38 5.80 -29.58
N LYS A 288 -2.97 7.00 -29.50
CA LYS A 288 -2.35 8.24 -30.00
C LYS A 288 -1.31 8.85 -29.05
N SER A 289 -1.13 8.26 -27.89
CA SER A 289 -0.34 8.75 -26.77
C SER A 289 0.93 7.92 -26.61
N LYS A 290 2.01 8.40 -27.20
CA LYS A 290 3.35 8.02 -26.72
C LYS A 290 3.76 9.03 -25.64
N PRO A 291 4.34 8.60 -24.51
CA PRO A 291 5.15 9.49 -23.70
C PRO A 291 6.20 10.13 -24.60
N THR A 292 6.46 11.41 -24.37
CA THR A 292 7.29 12.27 -25.22
C THR A 292 8.59 11.58 -25.63
N GLU A 293 8.85 11.52 -26.94
CA GLU A 293 10.04 10.93 -27.57
C GLU A 293 11.32 11.57 -26.97
N GLY A 294 11.99 10.85 -26.08
CA GLY A 294 13.26 11.30 -25.49
C GLY A 294 13.79 10.50 -24.29
N ALA A 295 12.97 9.69 -23.61
CA ALA A 295 13.31 9.16 -22.28
C ALA A 295 13.40 7.62 -22.16
N ALA A 296 13.21 6.86 -23.24
CA ALA A 296 13.06 5.40 -23.19
C ALA A 296 14.37 4.58 -23.10
N THR A 297 15.52 5.16 -22.72
CA THR A 297 16.82 4.45 -22.76
C THR A 297 17.24 3.81 -21.42
N THR A 298 16.31 3.55 -20.50
CA THR A 298 16.65 3.11 -19.13
C THR A 298 16.17 1.71 -18.74
N GLU A 299 15.48 1.01 -19.64
CA GLU A 299 15.11 -0.40 -19.43
C GLU A 299 16.29 -1.30 -19.85
N GLN A 300 16.86 -2.05 -18.91
CA GLN A 300 17.87 -3.08 -19.21
C GLN A 300 17.26 -4.46 -19.04
N ALA A 301 17.23 -5.23 -20.12
CA ALA A 301 17.07 -6.69 -20.05
C ALA A 301 18.37 -7.31 -19.48
N PRO A 302 18.30 -8.34 -18.63
CA PRO A 302 19.49 -8.99 -18.11
C PRO A 302 20.31 -9.59 -19.26
N ALA A 303 21.62 -9.33 -19.24
CA ALA A 303 22.56 -9.98 -20.13
C ALA A 303 22.47 -11.50 -19.92
N THR A 304 22.12 -12.23 -20.98
CA THR A 304 22.07 -13.68 -20.97
C THR A 304 23.49 -14.24 -20.92
N GLY A 305 23.79 -15.02 -19.88
CA GLY A 305 24.87 -16.02 -19.89
C GLY A 305 26.07 -15.71 -19.00
N GLU A 306 26.02 -16.18 -17.76
CA GLU A 306 27.21 -16.80 -17.14
C GLU A 306 26.75 -17.98 -16.29
N GLN A 307 27.09 -19.19 -16.73
CA GLN A 307 26.97 -20.41 -15.94
C GLN A 307 27.85 -20.24 -14.70
N VAL A 308 27.24 -20.10 -13.53
CA VAL A 308 27.94 -20.28 -12.26
C VAL A 308 28.11 -21.78 -12.06
N ASP A 309 29.30 -22.29 -12.38
CA ASP A 309 29.75 -23.61 -11.95
C ASP A 309 29.71 -23.69 -10.42
N PRO A 310 29.22 -24.78 -9.82
CA PRO A 310 29.20 -24.92 -8.37
C PRO A 310 30.62 -25.13 -7.86
N GLU A 311 31.17 -24.10 -7.21
CA GLU A 311 32.44 -24.16 -6.50
C GLU A 311 32.40 -25.25 -5.42
N GLU A 312 33.40 -26.12 -5.50
CA GLU A 312 33.61 -27.30 -4.68
C GLU A 312 33.69 -26.93 -3.19
N THR A 313 32.80 -27.51 -2.40
CA THR A 313 32.75 -27.33 -0.94
C THR A 313 34.07 -27.81 -0.31
N ALA A 314 34.85 -26.86 0.20
CA ALA A 314 36.03 -27.13 1.01
C ALA A 314 35.62 -27.86 2.30
N LYS A 315 36.17 -29.07 2.45
CA LYS A 315 36.07 -29.96 3.61
C LYS A 315 36.72 -29.31 4.84
N PRO A 316 36.14 -29.41 6.05
CA PRO A 316 36.81 -28.91 7.26
C PRO A 316 37.93 -29.88 7.70
N GLU A 317 39.15 -29.34 7.87
CA GLU A 317 40.27 -30.05 8.48
C GLU A 317 40.00 -30.33 9.97
N LYS A 318 40.33 -31.55 10.41
CA LYS A 318 40.34 -31.94 11.82
C LYS A 318 41.54 -31.32 12.54
N PRO A 319 41.42 -30.97 13.83
CA PRO A 319 42.55 -30.51 14.62
C PRO A 319 43.45 -31.70 14.95
N THR A 320 44.76 -31.53 14.76
CA THR A 320 45.77 -32.48 15.24
C THR A 320 46.50 -31.85 16.41
N THR A 321 46.49 -32.59 17.53
CA THR A 321 47.31 -32.41 18.73
C THR A 321 48.79 -32.59 18.43
#